data_AF-A0A2D4YG11-F1
#
_entry.id   AF-A0A2D4YG11-F1
#
_cell.length_a   1.000
_cell.length_b   1.000
_cell.length_c   1.000
_cell.angle_alpha   90.00
_cell.angle_beta   90.00
_cell.angle_gamma   90.00
#
_symmetry.space_group_name_H-M   'P 1'
#
loop_
_entity.id
_entity.type
_entity.pdbx_description
1 polymer ?
#
loop_
_entity_poly.entity_id
_entity_poly.type
_entity_poly.pdbx_seq_one_letter_code
_entity_poly.pdbx_strand_id
1 'polypeptide(L)'
;MKRISLSIVFVFCFLFGVAQINKSENLLEVDSLLAKEVFEFPIHFAPEVNYKGFEEAYFPKEWSNQDSIEYWSYAFAWSIEGNIEVNESTLEHDLQLYFDGLMTVVNKDQNFKVPESTTLFLKDGENSFKGKIRLYNAFHTKDMMTLNVSANSYKCLEKDKTLLLFRFSPSDFDSDIWETLEAIKFKANACEIDINED
;
A
#
# COMPACT_ATOMS: atom_id res chain seq x y z
N MET A 1 -18.77 19.22 73.57
CA MET A 1 -17.68 19.18 72.58
C MET A 1 -18.04 18.14 71.51
N LYS A 2 -18.65 18.57 70.40
CA LYS A 2 -19.03 17.67 69.29
C LYS A 2 -17.84 17.58 68.33
N ARG A 3 -17.32 16.37 68.12
CA ARG A 3 -16.22 16.08 67.19
C ARG A 3 -16.72 16.18 65.76
N ILE A 4 -16.07 17.02 64.95
CA ILE A 4 -16.36 17.24 63.54
C ILE A 4 -15.71 16.11 62.74
N SER A 5 -16.51 15.40 61.94
CA SER A 5 -16.08 14.35 61.01
C SER A 5 -15.25 14.93 59.87
N LEU A 6 -14.19 14.22 59.47
CA LEU A 6 -13.46 14.47 58.23
C LEU A 6 -13.48 13.18 57.41
N SER A 7 -14.38 13.12 56.42
CA SER A 7 -14.43 12.02 55.44
C SER A 7 -13.73 12.51 54.17
N ILE A 8 -12.55 11.95 53.90
CA ILE A 8 -11.78 12.21 52.69
C ILE A 8 -12.39 11.38 51.56
N VAL A 9 -13.09 12.05 50.65
CA VAL A 9 -13.59 11.44 49.41
C VAL A 9 -12.45 11.46 48.40
N PHE A 10 -11.83 10.31 48.17
CA PHE A 10 -10.85 10.11 47.11
C PHE A 10 -11.60 9.98 45.78
N VAL A 11 -11.77 11.09 45.06
CA VAL A 11 -12.33 11.09 43.70
C VAL A 11 -11.22 10.61 42.76
N PHE A 12 -11.24 9.31 42.45
CA PHE A 12 -10.43 8.71 41.40
C PHE A 12 -11.04 9.12 40.05
N CYS A 13 -10.61 10.26 39.50
CA CYS A 13 -10.88 10.58 38.10
C CYS A 13 -10.08 9.59 37.24
N PHE A 14 -10.72 8.49 36.85
CA PHE A 14 -10.31 7.72 35.69
C PHE A 14 -10.47 8.63 34.47
N LEU A 15 -9.36 9.29 34.09
CA LEU A 15 -9.19 9.77 32.74
C LEU A 15 -9.09 8.52 31.86
N PHE A 16 -10.24 8.03 31.39
CA PHE A 16 -10.27 7.21 30.19
C PHE A 16 -9.78 8.13 29.06
N GLY A 17 -8.48 8.08 28.79
CA GLY A 17 -7.96 8.52 27.51
C GLY A 17 -8.65 7.68 26.45
N VAL A 18 -9.61 8.28 25.77
CA VAL A 18 -10.17 7.71 24.55
C VAL A 18 -9.02 7.80 23.55
N ALA A 19 -8.32 6.70 23.32
CA ALA A 19 -7.49 6.57 22.14
C ALA A 19 -8.47 6.62 20.96
N GLN A 20 -8.64 7.80 20.37
CA GLN A 20 -9.35 7.90 19.10
C GLN A 20 -8.48 7.16 18.10
N ILE A 21 -8.95 6.00 17.62
CA ILE A 21 -8.34 5.35 16.46
C ILE A 21 -8.51 6.35 15.33
N ASN A 22 -7.42 7.03 14.96
CA ASN A 22 -7.42 8.00 13.88
C ASN A 22 -7.80 7.28 12.59
N LYS A 23 -9.03 7.48 12.16
CA LYS A 23 -9.55 6.96 10.92
C LYS A 23 -9.10 7.92 9.82
N SER A 24 -7.86 7.76 9.35
CA SER A 24 -7.42 8.45 8.14
C SER A 24 -8.39 8.11 7.00
N GLU A 25 -8.75 9.11 6.19
CA GLU A 25 -9.57 8.86 5.01
C GLU A 25 -8.80 7.99 4.01
N ASN A 26 -9.48 7.06 3.34
CA ASN A 26 -8.88 6.24 2.28
C ASN A 26 -8.53 7.10 1.05
N LEU A 27 -7.37 6.88 0.45
CA LEU A 27 -6.97 7.48 -0.84
C LEU A 27 -7.84 7.02 -2.00
N LEU A 28 -8.31 5.77 -1.96
CA LEU A 28 -9.00 5.13 -3.07
C LEU A 28 -10.51 5.01 -2.84
N GLU A 29 -11.26 5.08 -3.93
CA GLU A 29 -12.64 4.63 -4.05
C GLU A 29 -12.63 3.11 -4.17
N VAL A 30 -12.92 2.43 -3.06
CA VAL A 30 -12.85 0.97 -2.96
C VAL A 30 -14.08 0.43 -2.24
N ASP A 31 -14.44 -0.82 -2.55
CA ASP A 31 -15.42 -1.57 -1.75
C ASP A 31 -14.87 -1.76 -0.32
N SER A 32 -15.73 -1.49 0.67
CA SER A 32 -15.48 -1.75 2.09
C SER A 32 -15.13 -3.21 2.43
N LEU A 33 -15.39 -4.15 1.53
CA LEU A 33 -15.05 -5.56 1.70
C LEU A 33 -13.57 -5.88 1.45
N LEU A 34 -12.81 -4.96 0.84
CA LEU A 34 -11.37 -5.15 0.66
C LEU A 34 -10.65 -4.97 2.00
N ALA A 35 -9.72 -5.88 2.29
CA ALA A 35 -8.80 -5.69 3.40
C ALA A 35 -7.83 -4.55 3.06
N LYS A 36 -7.56 -3.66 4.03
CA LYS A 36 -6.64 -2.52 3.87
C LYS A 36 -5.45 -2.67 4.80
N GLU A 37 -4.26 -2.44 4.27
CA GLU A 37 -3.03 -2.23 5.03
C GLU A 37 -2.45 -0.85 4.71
N VAL A 38 -1.75 -0.25 5.68
CA VAL A 38 -1.12 1.06 5.53
C VAL A 38 0.32 0.98 5.99
N PHE A 39 1.24 1.50 5.18
CA PHE A 39 2.66 1.55 5.49
C PHE A 39 3.18 2.98 5.35
N GLU A 40 3.88 3.49 6.35
CA GLU A 40 4.61 4.75 6.23
C GLU A 40 5.92 4.53 5.47
N PHE A 41 6.30 5.49 4.63
CA PHE A 41 7.62 5.52 4.02
C PHE A 41 8.66 6.10 5.00
N PRO A 42 9.90 5.57 5.03
CA PRO A 42 10.36 4.39 4.28
C PRO A 42 9.74 3.09 4.83
N ILE A 43 9.27 2.23 3.93
CA ILE A 43 8.60 0.99 4.33
C ILE A 43 9.64 0.03 4.92
N HIS A 44 9.33 -0.57 6.06
CA HIS A 44 10.30 -1.38 6.82
C HIS A 44 10.97 -2.51 6.03
N PHE A 45 10.29 -3.10 5.04
CA PHE A 45 10.86 -4.15 4.18
C PHE A 45 11.57 -3.60 2.95
N ALA A 46 11.38 -2.34 2.57
CA ALA A 46 12.00 -1.69 1.41
C ALA A 46 12.51 -0.28 1.77
N PRO A 47 13.43 -0.16 2.74
CA PRO A 47 13.88 1.14 3.24
C PRO A 47 14.64 1.98 2.21
N GLU A 48 15.16 1.35 1.15
CA GLU A 48 15.81 2.02 0.03
C GLU A 48 14.82 2.78 -0.86
N VAL A 49 13.52 2.46 -0.82
CA VAL A 49 12.44 3.30 -1.39
C VAL A 49 12.24 4.50 -0.46
N ASN A 50 13.18 5.42 -0.52
CA ASN A 50 13.39 6.49 0.45
C ASN A 50 12.51 7.72 0.18
N TYR A 51 11.21 7.49 0.09
CA TYR A 51 10.20 8.54 0.05
C TYR A 51 9.77 8.97 1.46
N LYS A 52 8.97 10.03 1.51
CA LYS A 52 8.17 10.40 2.66
C LYS A 52 6.71 10.36 2.26
N GLY A 53 5.84 9.99 3.19
CA GLY A 53 4.41 9.78 2.96
C GLY A 53 4.02 8.34 3.29
N PHE A 54 3.08 7.76 2.54
CA PHE A 54 2.55 6.45 2.87
C PHE A 54 2.01 5.65 1.68
N GLU A 55 1.89 4.34 1.89
CA GLU A 55 1.18 3.38 1.04
C GLU A 55 -0.16 2.99 1.69
N GLU A 56 -1.21 2.87 0.89
CA GLU A 56 -2.40 2.08 1.22
C GLU A 56 -2.55 0.90 0.26
N ALA A 57 -2.47 -0.32 0.77
CA ALA A 57 -2.67 -1.53 0.00
C ALA A 57 -4.06 -2.14 0.26
N TYR A 58 -4.73 -2.58 -0.81
CA TYR A 58 -6.09 -3.08 -0.80
C TYR A 58 -6.17 -4.48 -1.43
N PHE A 59 -6.63 -5.45 -0.64
CA PHE A 59 -6.65 -6.86 -1.01
C PHE A 59 -8.08 -7.41 -1.08
N PRO A 60 -8.49 -8.00 -2.22
CA PRO A 60 -9.70 -8.80 -2.31
C PRO A 60 -9.66 -9.99 -1.35
N LYS A 61 -10.82 -10.53 -0.98
CA LYS A 61 -10.88 -11.60 0.03
C LYS A 61 -10.07 -12.83 -0.38
N GLU A 62 -10.10 -13.21 -1.65
CA GLU A 62 -9.47 -14.42 -2.17
C GLU A 62 -8.09 -14.13 -2.79
N TRP A 63 -7.45 -12.99 -2.45
CA TRP A 63 -6.14 -12.58 -3.00
C TRP A 63 -5.02 -13.62 -2.81
N SER A 64 -5.14 -14.45 -1.78
CA SER A 64 -4.16 -15.48 -1.40
C SER A 64 -4.58 -16.90 -1.80
N ASN A 65 -5.74 -17.06 -2.44
CA ASN A 65 -6.27 -18.34 -2.89
C ASN A 65 -5.84 -18.60 -4.34
N GLN A 66 -4.95 -19.58 -4.56
CA GLN A 66 -4.37 -19.91 -5.87
C GLN A 66 -5.39 -20.32 -6.95
N ASP A 67 -6.55 -20.82 -6.53
CA ASP A 67 -7.61 -21.26 -7.46
C ASP A 67 -8.58 -20.12 -7.80
N SER A 68 -8.38 -18.92 -7.24
CA SER A 68 -9.21 -17.74 -7.48
C SER A 68 -8.64 -16.86 -8.58
N ILE A 69 -9.52 -16.21 -9.36
CA ILE A 69 -9.13 -15.14 -10.28
C ILE A 69 -8.56 -13.91 -9.53
N GLU A 70 -8.90 -13.78 -8.24
CA GLU A 70 -8.36 -12.74 -7.37
C GLU A 70 -6.93 -13.02 -6.91
N TYR A 71 -6.37 -14.21 -7.18
CA TYR A 71 -5.02 -14.58 -6.74
C TYR A 71 -3.99 -13.56 -7.18
N TRP A 72 -3.23 -12.99 -6.23
CA TRP A 72 -2.26 -11.91 -6.49
C TRP A 72 -2.83 -10.73 -7.29
N SER A 73 -4.14 -10.52 -7.21
CA SER A 73 -4.84 -9.41 -7.85
C SER A 73 -5.26 -8.39 -6.81
N TYR A 74 -4.59 -7.24 -6.79
CA TYR A 74 -4.73 -6.24 -5.73
C TYR A 74 -4.28 -4.86 -6.23
N ALA A 75 -4.54 -3.83 -5.44
CA ALA A 75 -4.09 -2.48 -5.74
C ALA A 75 -3.40 -1.87 -4.52
N PHE A 76 -2.41 -1.02 -4.75
CA PHE A 76 -1.94 -0.12 -3.72
C PHE A 76 -1.75 1.29 -4.27
N ALA A 77 -1.88 2.27 -3.38
CA ALA A 77 -1.66 3.67 -3.68
C ALA A 77 -0.54 4.24 -2.84
N TRP A 78 0.40 4.94 -3.46
CA TRP A 78 1.41 5.73 -2.76
C TRP A 78 0.99 7.19 -2.75
N SER A 79 1.07 7.82 -1.59
CA SER A 79 1.02 9.26 -1.39
C SER A 79 2.41 9.71 -0.97
N ILE A 80 3.12 10.39 -1.87
CA ILE A 80 4.51 10.78 -1.70
C ILE A 80 4.61 12.29 -1.56
N GLU A 81 5.31 12.77 -0.54
CA GLU A 81 5.68 14.18 -0.41
C GLU A 81 6.57 14.61 -1.57
N GLY A 82 6.24 15.76 -2.15
CA GLY A 82 6.93 16.38 -3.27
C GLY A 82 6.32 16.04 -4.63
N ASN A 83 6.55 16.94 -5.59
CA ASN A 83 6.23 16.75 -7.00
C ASN A 83 7.30 15.91 -7.74
N ILE A 84 7.47 14.64 -7.36
CA ILE A 84 8.48 13.75 -7.93
C ILE A 84 8.26 13.51 -9.45
N GLU A 85 9.35 13.26 -10.16
CA GLU A 85 9.28 12.84 -11.56
C GLU A 85 9.03 11.33 -11.63
N VAL A 86 7.94 10.97 -12.30
CA VAL A 86 7.54 9.56 -12.49
C VAL A 86 7.78 9.19 -13.94
N ASN A 87 8.68 8.24 -14.15
CA ASN A 87 8.98 7.66 -15.46
C ASN A 87 9.22 6.14 -15.29
N GLU A 88 9.37 5.45 -16.41
CA GLU A 88 9.55 4.00 -16.47
C GLU A 88 10.71 3.53 -15.57
N SER A 89 11.87 4.19 -15.65
CA SER A 89 13.05 3.82 -14.87
C SER A 89 12.85 4.01 -13.36
N THR A 90 12.14 5.06 -12.94
CA THR A 90 11.82 5.27 -11.52
C THR A 90 10.89 4.15 -11.02
N LEU A 91 9.82 3.85 -11.76
CA LEU A 91 8.87 2.80 -11.40
C LEU A 91 9.52 1.41 -11.37
N GLU A 92 10.38 1.12 -12.34
CA GLU A 92 11.15 -0.13 -12.40
C GLU A 92 12.03 -0.28 -11.17
N HIS A 93 12.82 0.75 -10.85
CA HIS A 93 13.72 0.74 -9.71
C HIS A 93 12.97 0.58 -8.38
N ASP A 94 11.94 1.40 -8.15
CA ASP A 94 11.22 1.41 -6.89
C ASP A 94 10.47 0.11 -6.64
N LEU A 95 9.79 -0.45 -7.66
CA LEU A 95 9.10 -1.72 -7.51
C LEU A 95 10.06 -2.91 -7.40
N GLN A 96 11.25 -2.83 -7.99
CA GLN A 96 12.26 -3.86 -7.78
C GLN A 96 12.69 -3.88 -6.31
N LEU A 97 13.04 -2.72 -5.74
CA LEU A 97 13.38 -2.61 -4.32
C LEU A 97 12.23 -3.07 -3.41
N TYR A 98 10.99 -2.66 -3.73
CA TYR A 98 9.80 -3.03 -3.00
C TYR A 98 9.63 -4.56 -2.93
N PHE A 99 9.62 -5.23 -4.09
CA PHE A 99 9.36 -6.67 -4.15
C PHE A 99 10.56 -7.50 -3.67
N ASP A 100 11.79 -7.06 -3.91
CA ASP A 100 12.99 -7.74 -3.39
C ASP A 100 12.98 -7.75 -1.86
N GLY A 101 12.69 -6.59 -1.27
CA GLY A 101 12.52 -6.42 0.15
C GLY A 101 11.39 -7.29 0.71
N LEU A 102 10.19 -7.15 0.16
CA LEU A 102 9.02 -7.89 0.62
C LEU A 102 9.23 -9.41 0.55
N MET A 103 9.67 -9.92 -0.60
CA MET A 103 9.88 -11.37 -0.78
C MET A 103 10.99 -11.91 0.14
N THR A 104 12.00 -11.10 0.45
CA THR A 104 13.05 -11.46 1.40
C THR A 104 12.51 -11.58 2.82
N VAL A 105 11.74 -10.58 3.30
CA VAL A 105 11.28 -10.54 4.70
C VAL A 105 10.22 -11.62 4.98
N VAL A 106 9.38 -11.95 4.01
CA VAL A 106 8.35 -12.99 4.17
C VAL A 106 8.87 -14.40 3.93
N ASN A 107 10.08 -14.54 3.38
CA ASN A 107 10.69 -15.85 3.21
C ASN A 107 11.16 -16.45 4.54
N LYS A 108 10.57 -17.59 4.92
CA LYS A 108 10.86 -18.28 6.19
C LYS A 108 12.14 -19.12 6.15
N ASP A 109 12.71 -19.39 4.98
CA ASP A 109 13.95 -20.16 4.84
C ASP A 109 15.17 -19.24 4.83
N GLN A 110 15.85 -19.13 5.96
CA GLN A 110 17.03 -18.28 6.13
C GLN A 110 18.25 -18.74 5.31
N ASN A 111 18.28 -19.98 4.84
CA ASN A 111 19.39 -20.50 4.04
C ASN A 111 19.15 -20.32 2.53
N PHE A 112 17.96 -19.88 2.14
CA PHE A 112 17.60 -19.65 0.77
C PHE A 112 17.78 -18.17 0.42
N LYS A 113 18.67 -17.88 -0.53
CA LYS A 113 18.77 -16.54 -1.12
C LYS A 113 17.62 -16.35 -2.09
N VAL A 114 16.68 -15.47 -1.73
CA VAL A 114 15.57 -15.07 -2.62
C VAL A 114 16.14 -14.47 -3.90
N PRO A 115 15.74 -14.96 -5.10
CA PRO A 115 16.11 -14.35 -6.36
C PRO A 115 15.59 -12.91 -6.45
N GLU A 116 16.42 -12.02 -6.98
CA GLU A 116 16.04 -10.63 -7.28
C GLU A 116 14.94 -10.60 -8.33
N SER A 117 14.03 -9.65 -8.18
CA SER A 117 12.97 -9.38 -9.10
C SER A 117 13.47 -8.61 -10.32
N THR A 118 12.69 -8.65 -11.39
CA THR A 118 12.94 -7.87 -12.60
C THR A 118 11.67 -7.16 -12.99
N THR A 119 11.75 -5.85 -13.11
CA THR A 119 10.66 -4.95 -13.45
C THR A 119 10.90 -4.38 -14.84
N LEU A 120 9.83 -4.20 -15.60
CA LEU A 120 9.85 -3.51 -16.89
C LEU A 120 8.56 -2.72 -17.04
N PHE A 121 8.67 -1.45 -17.39
CA PHE A 121 7.53 -0.58 -17.67
C PHE A 121 7.60 0.02 -19.07
N LEU A 122 6.42 0.27 -19.62
CA LEU A 122 6.22 1.02 -20.84
C LEU A 122 5.16 2.09 -20.57
N LYS A 123 5.37 3.28 -21.11
CA LYS A 123 4.37 4.33 -21.10
C LYS A 123 3.13 3.92 -21.92
N ASP A 124 1.95 4.05 -21.31
CA ASP A 124 0.63 3.74 -21.91
C ASP A 124 -0.25 5.01 -22.05
N GLY A 125 0.28 6.17 -21.65
CA GLY A 125 -0.37 7.47 -21.73
C GLY A 125 0.50 8.54 -21.05
N GLU A 126 0.03 9.79 -20.99
CA GLU A 126 0.85 10.89 -20.42
C GLU A 126 1.32 10.59 -18.98
N ASN A 127 0.42 10.06 -18.15
CA ASN A 127 0.61 9.72 -16.74
C ASN A 127 0.18 8.27 -16.44
N SER A 128 0.33 7.38 -17.41
CA SER A 128 -0.10 5.99 -17.32
C SER A 128 0.98 5.07 -17.87
N PHE A 129 1.13 3.93 -17.22
CA PHE A 129 2.14 2.94 -17.55
C PHE A 129 1.55 1.54 -17.42
N LYS A 130 2.09 0.63 -18.22
CA LYS A 130 1.90 -0.81 -18.05
C LYS A 130 3.25 -1.48 -17.93
N GLY A 131 3.32 -2.50 -17.10
CA GLY A 131 4.57 -3.20 -16.84
C GLY A 131 4.38 -4.65 -16.51
N LYS A 132 5.52 -5.30 -16.32
CA LYS A 132 5.62 -6.66 -15.80
C LYS A 132 6.66 -6.72 -14.71
N ILE A 133 6.38 -7.54 -13.70
CA ILE A 133 7.27 -7.78 -12.56
C ILE A 133 7.45 -9.27 -12.44
N ARG A 134 8.66 -9.75 -12.71
CA ARG A 134 9.04 -11.14 -12.45
C ARG A 134 9.65 -11.22 -11.07
N LEU A 135 9.05 -11.99 -10.16
CA LEU A 135 9.46 -12.08 -8.75
C LEU A 135 9.35 -13.51 -8.22
N TYR A 136 10.02 -13.78 -7.10
CA TYR A 136 9.93 -15.07 -6.40
C TYR A 136 8.79 -15.06 -5.38
N ASN A 137 7.78 -15.89 -5.53
CA ASN A 137 6.61 -15.91 -4.64
C ASN A 137 6.92 -16.65 -3.32
N ALA A 138 7.51 -15.91 -2.38
CA ALA A 138 7.83 -16.42 -1.06
C ALA A 138 6.59 -16.66 -0.19
N PHE A 139 5.42 -16.13 -0.53
CA PHE A 139 4.19 -16.33 0.25
C PHE A 139 3.59 -17.72 0.09
N HIS A 140 3.56 -18.25 -1.15
CA HIS A 140 2.78 -19.44 -1.45
C HIS A 140 3.54 -20.54 -2.21
N THR A 141 3.93 -20.27 -3.46
CA THR A 141 4.42 -21.33 -4.36
C THR A 141 5.88 -21.66 -4.17
N LYS A 142 6.69 -20.72 -3.64
CA LYS A 142 8.15 -20.85 -3.59
C LYS A 142 8.79 -21.01 -4.97
N ASP A 143 8.20 -20.35 -5.96
CA ASP A 143 8.63 -20.35 -7.36
C ASP A 143 8.60 -18.94 -7.96
N MET A 144 9.27 -18.74 -9.09
CA MET A 144 9.18 -17.50 -9.86
C MET A 144 7.77 -17.35 -10.47
N MET A 145 7.19 -16.17 -10.35
CA MET A 145 5.95 -15.78 -11.01
C MET A 145 6.13 -14.44 -11.74
N THR A 146 5.11 -14.05 -12.51
CA THR A 146 5.07 -12.74 -13.15
C THR A 146 3.74 -12.07 -12.85
N LEU A 147 3.80 -10.80 -12.45
CA LEU A 147 2.65 -9.92 -12.33
C LEU A 147 2.64 -8.98 -13.53
N ASN A 148 1.47 -8.82 -14.13
CA ASN A 148 1.15 -7.65 -14.94
C ASN A 148 0.79 -6.50 -13.99
N VAL A 149 1.24 -5.29 -14.30
CA VAL A 149 0.99 -4.09 -13.49
C VAL A 149 0.51 -2.94 -14.35
N SER A 150 -0.56 -2.27 -13.92
CA SER A 150 -0.89 -0.92 -14.40
C SER A 150 -0.45 0.10 -13.34
N ALA A 151 0.04 1.26 -13.78
CA ALA A 151 0.37 2.37 -12.90
C ALA A 151 -0.20 3.68 -13.45
N ASN A 152 -0.76 4.51 -12.57
CA ASN A 152 -1.19 5.86 -12.89
C ASN A 152 -0.57 6.85 -11.90
N SER A 153 -0.04 7.95 -12.43
CA SER A 153 0.53 9.03 -11.61
C SER A 153 -0.34 10.27 -11.62
N TYR A 154 -0.42 10.96 -10.49
CA TYR A 154 -1.14 12.22 -10.37
C TYR A 154 -0.35 13.20 -9.49
N LYS A 155 -0.12 14.42 -9.99
CA LYS A 155 0.58 15.47 -9.23
C LYS A 155 -0.42 16.42 -8.59
N CYS A 156 -0.39 16.49 -7.26
CA CYS A 156 -1.14 17.43 -6.44
C CYS A 156 -0.31 18.71 -6.26
N LEU A 157 -0.25 19.56 -7.30
CA LEU A 157 0.64 20.73 -7.33
C LEU A 157 0.47 21.68 -6.13
N GLU A 158 -0.77 21.92 -5.70
CA GLU A 158 -1.08 22.81 -4.57
C GLU A 158 -0.63 22.24 -3.21
N LYS A 159 -0.46 20.92 -3.12
CA LYS A 159 -0.07 20.20 -1.90
C LYS A 159 1.37 19.72 -1.91
N ASP A 160 2.10 20.03 -2.99
CA ASP A 160 3.44 19.50 -3.25
C ASP A 160 3.52 18.00 -2.96
N LYS A 161 2.68 17.21 -3.64
CA LYS A 161 2.50 15.77 -3.40
C LYS A 161 2.31 15.04 -4.72
N THR A 162 2.81 13.81 -4.80
CA THR A 162 2.60 12.91 -5.94
C THR A 162 1.87 11.67 -5.47
N LEU A 163 0.78 11.35 -6.16
CA LEU A 163 0.03 10.13 -5.95
C LEU A 163 0.37 9.12 -7.05
N LEU A 164 0.57 7.86 -6.67
CA LEU A 164 0.73 6.73 -7.60
C LEU A 164 -0.28 5.65 -7.26
N LEU A 165 -1.04 5.18 -8.25
CA LEU A 165 -1.94 4.05 -8.11
C LEU A 165 -1.40 2.89 -8.94
N PHE A 166 -1.14 1.78 -8.27
CA PHE A 166 -0.69 0.55 -8.89
C PHE A 166 -1.77 -0.52 -8.75
N ARG A 167 -1.93 -1.32 -9.79
CA ARG A 167 -2.82 -2.49 -9.80
C ARG A 167 -2.07 -3.66 -10.38
N PHE A 168 -2.16 -4.81 -9.71
CA PHE A 168 -1.40 -5.99 -10.01
C PHE A 168 -2.34 -7.14 -10.31
N SER A 169 -1.93 -8.04 -11.20
CA SER A 169 -2.52 -9.37 -11.36
C SER A 169 -1.54 -10.27 -12.12
N PRO A 170 -1.45 -11.58 -11.82
CA PRO A 170 -0.78 -12.53 -12.70
C PRO A 170 -1.53 -12.72 -14.03
N SER A 171 -2.82 -12.38 -14.07
CA SER A 171 -3.67 -12.55 -15.25
C SER A 171 -3.39 -11.50 -16.31
N ASP A 172 -3.60 -11.86 -17.58
CA ASP A 172 -3.46 -10.94 -18.72
C ASP A 172 -4.44 -9.76 -18.63
N PHE A 173 -4.04 -8.60 -19.16
CA PHE A 173 -4.79 -7.33 -19.07
C PHE A 173 -6.21 -7.37 -19.67
N ASP A 174 -6.54 -8.39 -20.46
CA ASP A 174 -7.85 -8.61 -21.07
C ASP A 174 -8.78 -9.52 -20.26
N SER A 175 -8.31 -10.04 -19.11
CA SER A 175 -9.11 -10.89 -18.22
C SER A 175 -10.08 -10.09 -17.33
N ASP A 176 -11.18 -10.73 -16.93
CA ASP A 176 -12.28 -10.10 -16.18
C ASP A 176 -11.85 -9.43 -14.86
N ILE A 177 -10.79 -9.91 -14.20
CA ILE A 177 -10.29 -9.29 -12.96
C ILE A 177 -9.79 -7.86 -13.19
N TRP A 178 -9.30 -7.54 -14.40
CA TRP A 178 -8.85 -6.19 -14.72
C TRP A 178 -9.99 -5.19 -14.79
N GLU A 179 -11.23 -5.60 -15.10
CA GLU A 179 -12.37 -4.70 -14.99
C GLU A 179 -12.59 -4.25 -13.55
N THR A 180 -12.42 -5.17 -12.59
CA THR A 180 -12.52 -4.88 -11.16
C THR A 180 -11.37 -3.99 -10.68
N LEU A 181 -10.14 -4.30 -11.12
CA LEU A 181 -8.97 -3.51 -10.77
C LEU A 181 -9.09 -2.09 -11.32
N GLU A 182 -9.44 -1.90 -12.60
CA GLU A 182 -9.54 -0.58 -13.24
C GLU A 182 -10.71 0.27 -12.72
N ALA A 183 -11.68 -0.34 -12.05
CA ALA A 183 -12.71 0.39 -11.31
C ALA A 183 -12.15 1.11 -10.07
N ILE A 184 -11.04 0.64 -9.50
CA ILE A 184 -10.38 1.27 -8.35
C ILE A 184 -9.72 2.57 -8.82
N LYS A 185 -10.08 3.70 -8.19
CA LYS A 185 -9.61 5.04 -8.55
C LYS A 185 -9.28 5.85 -7.31
N PHE A 186 -8.47 6.90 -7.46
CA PHE A 186 -8.34 7.90 -6.41
C PHE A 186 -9.68 8.55 -6.11
N LYS A 187 -9.94 8.84 -4.84
CA LYS A 187 -11.03 9.73 -4.47
C LYS A 187 -10.80 11.13 -5.02
N ALA A 188 -11.89 11.85 -5.26
CA ALA A 188 -11.84 13.25 -5.69
C ALA A 188 -11.00 14.15 -4.75
N ASN A 189 -10.97 13.85 -3.45
CA ASN A 189 -10.20 14.60 -2.45
C ASN A 189 -8.85 13.96 -2.08
N ALA A 190 -8.34 12.98 -2.85
CA ALA A 190 -7.13 12.23 -2.48
C ALA A 190 -5.88 13.11 -2.21
N CYS A 191 -5.76 14.28 -2.86
CA CYS A 191 -4.68 15.22 -2.59
C CYS A 191 -4.69 15.80 -1.16
N GLU A 192 -5.87 15.88 -0.56
CA GLU A 192 -6.10 16.45 0.78
C GLU A 192 -5.89 15.42 1.89
N ILE A 193 -5.69 14.15 1.53
CA ILE A 193 -5.58 13.05 2.48
C ILE A 193 -4.11 12.89 2.88
N ASP A 194 -3.90 12.89 4.19
CA ASP A 194 -2.63 12.60 4.85
C ASP A 194 -2.88 11.61 5.99
N ILE A 195 -1.82 10.93 6.43
CA ILE A 195 -1.88 10.24 7.72
C ILE A 195 -1.92 11.34 8.78
N ASN A 196 -2.99 11.37 9.58
CA ASN A 196 -3.03 12.25 10.74
C ASN A 196 -1.88 11.84 11.67
N GLU A 197 -0.88 12.69 11.79
CA GLU A 197 0.11 12.59 12.86
C GLU A 197 -0.62 12.91 14.19
N ASP A 198 -0.74 11.90 15.06
CA ASP A 198 -1.08 12.09 16.48
C ASP A 198 0.11 12.67 17.26
#